data_AF-A0A936CNF7-F1
#
_entry.id   AF-A0A936CNF7-F1
#
_cell.length_a   1.000
_cell.length_b   1.000
_cell.length_c   1.000
_cell.angle_alpha   90.00
_cell.angle_beta   90.00
_cell.angle_gamma   90.00
#
_symmetry.space_group_name_H-M   'P 1'
#
loop_
_entity.id
_entity.type
_entity.pdbx_description
1 polymer ?
#
loop_
_entity_poly.entity_id
_entity_poly.type
_entity_poly.pdbx_seq_one_letter_code
_entity_poly.pdbx_strand_id
1 'polypeptide(L)'
;MGNISLAGNYSSVGWGGLDQKLEDRAIEEVVQYDATTNLELGKFLPKKSGLRVPLSLQVSNAVKTPLYDPIDTDVKLKDKIDQARNATERDSIKDRAIDRARITSFALNNVRKERTGSKKPMPWDIENFGLSYQQSHAKKSNPIVANEEQKNQQGSLDYNYSMNPLYIEPFKKVVNSNSLKFIKEINFNLIPNSISVRNNLDRKYAIRTYRYADPRYSTWEDTRFGWNRDYTLNWDLTRSIKFSFNASNEATIDQITYDPLVGSDVDPITRARVDDNKRTSYLWDQLGKFGRTKEYKHNFTASYNLPTRLIPALDWVTARAQYTANYNWSAGSLLVIDSIGSVIGNGQNITLNGELNFSNLYNKSSYLRKINGEGSQRSRPSVRKSNQSNQKTDKKDDDKKNKKEKEKKERNVSIGEKIALRPLLILRRIQLNYTQNKTTVVPGYLEYTNILGMDQKFTNPGWSFVAGIQPKLSGDFLNKLADRGVISDNYCQNKEVLQREVKTFGSKMKLEPFRILILILV
;
A
#
# COMPACT_ATOMS: atom_id res chain seq x y z
N MET A 1 -0.47 13.78 -29.39
CA MET A 1 -1.86 13.80 -28.85
C MET A 1 -2.37 12.38 -28.58
N GLY A 2 -1.71 11.37 -29.12
CA GLY A 2 -1.80 9.98 -28.70
C GLY A 2 -0.69 9.17 -29.37
N ASN A 3 -0.64 7.86 -29.11
CA ASN A 3 0.16 6.90 -29.86
C ASN A 3 -0.72 5.73 -30.29
N ILE A 4 -0.46 5.21 -31.49
CA ILE A 4 -1.06 3.98 -32.00
C ILE A 4 0.08 3.01 -32.22
N SER A 5 -0.06 1.79 -31.69
CA SER A 5 0.87 0.69 -31.86
C SER A 5 0.13 -0.46 -32.50
N LEU A 6 0.71 -0.98 -33.58
CA LEU A 6 0.21 -2.16 -34.29
C LEU A 6 1.31 -3.22 -34.23
N ALA A 7 0.93 -4.44 -33.86
CA ALA A 7 1.81 -5.59 -33.91
C ALA A 7 1.09 -6.74 -34.63
N GLY A 8 1.84 -7.50 -35.41
CA GLY A 8 1.36 -8.68 -36.10
C GLY A 8 2.40 -9.78 -35.95
N ASN A 9 1.92 -11.00 -35.72
CA ASN A 9 2.73 -12.20 -35.66
C ASN A 9 2.11 -13.26 -36.56
N TYR A 10 2.95 -13.86 -37.40
CA TYR A 10 2.60 -15.00 -38.24
C TYR A 10 3.66 -16.08 -38.06
N SER A 11 3.22 -17.28 -37.73
CA SER A 11 4.08 -18.46 -37.66
C SER A 11 3.40 -19.59 -38.42
N SER A 12 4.10 -20.18 -39.38
CA SER A 12 3.60 -21.36 -40.09
C SER A 12 3.92 -22.63 -39.30
N VAL A 13 3.26 -23.72 -39.70
CA VAL A 13 3.63 -25.06 -39.26
C VAL A 13 5.10 -25.35 -39.64
N GLY A 14 5.85 -25.96 -38.74
CA GLY A 14 7.27 -26.31 -38.87
C GLY A 14 8.24 -25.20 -38.46
N TRP A 15 7.75 -24.00 -38.10
CA TRP A 15 8.57 -22.89 -37.61
C TRP A 15 9.19 -23.21 -36.25
N GLY A 16 10.45 -22.78 -36.04
CA GLY A 16 11.21 -23.10 -34.85
C GLY A 16 12.64 -22.55 -34.86
N GLY A 17 13.33 -22.65 -33.73
CA GLY A 17 14.75 -22.32 -33.59
C GLY A 17 15.65 -23.33 -34.32
N LEU A 18 16.90 -22.94 -34.63
CA LEU A 18 17.87 -23.81 -35.32
C LEU A 18 18.30 -25.02 -34.47
N ASP A 19 18.21 -24.90 -33.16
CA ASP A 19 18.53 -25.90 -32.15
C ASP A 19 17.35 -26.82 -31.80
N GLN A 20 16.14 -26.52 -32.30
CA GLN A 20 14.94 -27.32 -32.03
C GLN A 20 14.92 -28.63 -32.84
N LYS A 21 14.57 -29.72 -32.15
CA LYS A 21 14.32 -31.03 -32.79
C LYS A 21 13.03 -30.99 -33.60
N LEU A 22 12.84 -31.99 -34.47
CA LEU A 22 11.66 -32.07 -35.34
C LEU A 22 10.34 -32.06 -34.55
N GLU A 23 10.30 -32.73 -33.40
CA GLU A 23 9.10 -32.83 -32.54
C GLU A 23 8.79 -31.52 -31.79
N ASP A 24 9.79 -30.64 -31.60
CA ASP A 24 9.65 -29.37 -30.90
C ASP A 24 9.21 -28.22 -31.82
N ARG A 25 9.12 -28.47 -33.13
CA ARG A 25 8.71 -27.47 -34.12
C ARG A 25 7.21 -27.24 -34.06
N ALA A 26 6.78 -26.04 -34.46
CA ALA A 26 5.38 -25.66 -34.42
C ALA A 26 4.50 -26.63 -35.22
N ILE A 27 3.50 -27.25 -34.59
CA ILE A 27 2.49 -28.08 -35.26
C ILE A 27 1.19 -27.32 -35.55
N GLU A 28 1.21 -26.01 -35.33
CA GLU A 28 0.07 -25.12 -35.52
C GLU A 28 0.52 -23.89 -36.32
N GLU A 29 -0.33 -23.41 -37.21
CA GLU A 29 -0.23 -22.07 -37.77
C GLU A 29 -0.80 -21.07 -36.78
N VAL A 30 -0.05 -20.01 -36.47
CA VAL A 30 -0.47 -18.95 -35.55
C VAL A 30 -0.56 -17.64 -36.32
N VAL A 31 -1.75 -17.02 -36.29
CA VAL A 31 -1.99 -15.67 -36.79
C VAL A 31 -2.47 -14.81 -35.64
N GLN A 32 -1.68 -13.81 -35.26
CA GLN A 32 -2.02 -12.89 -34.19
C GLN A 32 -1.85 -11.45 -34.66
N TYR A 33 -2.77 -10.59 -34.27
CA TYR A 33 -2.64 -9.15 -34.46
C TYR A 33 -3.15 -8.40 -33.23
N ASP A 34 -2.43 -7.34 -32.89
CA ASP A 34 -2.68 -6.50 -31.74
C ASP A 34 -2.66 -5.03 -32.17
N ALA A 35 -3.67 -4.28 -31.75
CA ALA A 35 -3.76 -2.84 -31.94
C ALA A 35 -4.02 -2.16 -30.60
N THR A 36 -3.12 -1.27 -30.21
CA THR A 36 -3.23 -0.48 -28.99
C THR A 36 -3.21 1.00 -29.34
N THR A 37 -4.17 1.76 -28.84
CA THR A 37 -4.28 3.19 -29.05
C THR A 37 -4.36 3.88 -27.69
N ASN A 38 -3.43 4.80 -27.39
CA ASN A 38 -3.56 5.68 -26.23
C ASN A 38 -3.71 7.12 -26.68
N LEU A 39 -4.74 7.80 -26.17
CA LEU A 39 -5.08 9.18 -26.48
C LEU A 39 -5.09 10.00 -25.18
N GLU A 40 -4.59 11.23 -25.22
CA GLU A 40 -4.76 12.17 -24.11
C GLU A 40 -5.85 13.19 -24.49
N LEU A 41 -7.10 12.86 -24.17
CA LEU A 41 -8.26 13.64 -24.60
C LEU A 41 -8.28 15.03 -23.94
N GLY A 42 -7.64 15.20 -22.78
CA GLY A 42 -7.51 16.49 -22.10
C GLY A 42 -6.77 17.55 -22.93
N LYS A 43 -5.92 17.13 -23.88
CA LYS A 43 -5.20 18.06 -24.79
C LYS A 43 -6.10 18.74 -25.82
N PHE A 44 -7.31 18.24 -26.05
CA PHE A 44 -8.30 18.90 -26.92
C PHE A 44 -9.08 20.01 -26.19
N LEU A 45 -8.92 20.12 -24.88
CA LEU A 45 -9.56 21.15 -24.06
C LEU A 45 -8.62 22.35 -23.84
N PRO A 46 -9.14 23.54 -23.49
CA PRO A 46 -8.30 24.69 -23.20
C PRO A 46 -7.31 24.40 -22.07
N LYS A 47 -6.04 24.81 -22.20
CA LYS A 47 -4.98 24.57 -21.19
C LYS A 47 -5.35 25.02 -19.77
N LYS A 48 -6.19 26.05 -19.65
CA LYS A 48 -6.68 26.57 -18.36
C LYS A 48 -7.61 25.61 -17.62
N SER A 49 -8.24 24.65 -18.31
CA SER A 49 -9.12 23.65 -17.68
C SER A 49 -8.35 22.74 -16.73
N GLY A 50 -7.07 22.49 -17.01
CA GLY A 50 -6.24 21.54 -16.26
C GLY A 50 -6.72 20.09 -16.37
N LEU A 51 -7.70 19.77 -17.23
CA LEU A 51 -8.28 18.44 -17.27
C LEU A 51 -7.33 17.46 -17.96
N ARG A 52 -7.07 16.34 -17.29
CA ARG A 52 -6.32 15.19 -17.80
C ARG A 52 -7.28 14.04 -18.02
N VAL A 53 -7.31 13.52 -19.24
CA VAL A 53 -8.24 12.45 -19.66
C VAL A 53 -7.47 11.44 -20.53
N PRO A 54 -6.66 10.57 -19.93
CA PRO A 54 -5.94 9.53 -20.65
C PRO A 54 -6.89 8.36 -20.98
N LEU A 55 -7.02 8.06 -22.26
CA LEU A 55 -7.82 6.96 -22.80
C LEU A 55 -6.87 5.91 -23.42
N SER A 56 -7.09 4.65 -23.09
CA SER A 56 -6.40 3.50 -23.68
C SER A 56 -7.42 2.53 -24.28
N LEU A 57 -7.21 2.14 -25.53
CA LEU A 57 -8.00 1.16 -26.27
C LEU A 57 -7.08 0.03 -26.73
N GLN A 58 -7.55 -1.20 -26.64
CA GLN A 58 -6.81 -2.37 -27.11
C GLN A 58 -7.75 -3.34 -27.82
N VAL A 59 -7.29 -3.88 -28.95
CA VAL A 59 -7.89 -5.03 -29.62
C VAL A 59 -6.78 -6.03 -29.89
N SER A 60 -6.99 -7.26 -29.49
CA SER A 60 -6.11 -8.40 -29.72
C SER A 60 -6.92 -9.51 -30.33
N ASN A 61 -6.39 -10.16 -31.36
CA ASN A 61 -6.98 -11.38 -31.91
C ASN A 61 -5.87 -12.37 -32.23
N ALA A 62 -6.04 -13.61 -31.79
CA ALA A 62 -5.16 -14.72 -32.05
C ALA A 62 -5.99 -15.89 -32.58
N VAL A 63 -5.54 -16.45 -33.69
CA VAL A 63 -6.11 -17.64 -34.33
C VAL A 63 -5.00 -18.66 -34.46
N LYS A 64 -5.22 -19.85 -33.92
CA LYS A 64 -4.30 -20.99 -34.08
C LYS A 64 -5.00 -22.12 -34.81
N THR A 65 -4.40 -22.52 -35.92
CA THR A 65 -4.93 -23.59 -36.77
C THR A 65 -3.99 -24.79 -36.67
N PRO A 66 -4.40 -25.90 -36.04
CA PRO A 66 -3.54 -27.06 -35.91
C PRO A 66 -3.34 -27.75 -37.28
N LEU A 67 -2.18 -28.38 -37.48
CA LEU A 67 -1.90 -29.17 -38.69
C LEU A 67 -2.84 -30.37 -38.81
N TYR A 68 -3.06 -31.06 -37.69
CA TYR A 68 -3.93 -32.23 -37.59
C TYR A 68 -5.25 -31.87 -36.92
N ASP A 69 -6.30 -32.64 -37.22
CA ASP A 69 -7.58 -32.49 -36.55
C ASP A 69 -7.41 -32.85 -35.05
N PRO A 70 -7.92 -32.02 -34.12
CA PRO A 70 -7.72 -32.23 -32.69
C PRO A 70 -8.53 -33.39 -32.12
N ILE A 71 -9.47 -33.96 -32.87
CA ILE A 71 -10.21 -35.19 -32.54
C ILE A 71 -9.60 -36.37 -33.30
N ASP A 72 -9.49 -36.25 -34.63
CA ASP A 72 -8.91 -37.26 -35.51
C ASP A 72 -7.43 -36.93 -35.77
N THR A 73 -6.58 -37.25 -34.79
CA THR A 73 -5.18 -36.77 -34.71
C THR A 73 -4.27 -37.25 -35.84
N ASP A 74 -4.72 -38.19 -36.65
CA ASP A 74 -4.04 -38.73 -37.84
C ASP A 74 -4.45 -38.02 -39.14
N VAL A 75 -5.54 -37.25 -39.14
CA VAL A 75 -6.06 -36.56 -40.33
C VAL A 75 -5.59 -35.11 -40.34
N LYS A 76 -5.04 -34.64 -41.47
CA LYS A 76 -4.72 -33.22 -41.64
C LYS A 76 -6.01 -32.40 -41.68
N LEU A 77 -6.06 -31.35 -40.86
CA LEU A 77 -7.26 -30.50 -40.75
C LEU A 77 -7.63 -29.88 -42.10
N LYS A 78 -6.63 -29.47 -42.89
CA LYS A 78 -6.83 -28.88 -44.21
C LYS A 78 -7.56 -29.84 -45.17
N ASP A 79 -7.12 -31.09 -45.24
CA ASP A 79 -7.72 -32.11 -46.10
C ASP A 79 -9.17 -32.39 -45.69
N LYS A 80 -9.44 -32.44 -44.38
CA LYS A 80 -10.79 -32.62 -43.81
C LYS A 80 -11.72 -31.45 -44.14
N ILE A 81 -11.23 -30.21 -44.09
CA ILE A 81 -11.97 -29.00 -44.47
C ILE A 81 -12.29 -29.00 -45.98
N ASP A 82 -11.35 -29.44 -46.81
CA ASP A 82 -11.50 -29.45 -48.27
C ASP A 82 -12.46 -30.53 -48.75
N GLN A 83 -12.56 -31.66 -48.03
CA GLN A 83 -13.50 -32.75 -48.30
C GLN A 83 -14.92 -32.53 -47.74
N ALA A 84 -15.18 -31.40 -47.06
CA ALA A 84 -16.50 -31.09 -46.52
C ALA A 84 -17.57 -30.96 -47.62
N ARG A 85 -18.75 -31.57 -47.40
CA ARG A 85 -19.83 -31.67 -48.41
C ARG A 85 -20.51 -30.34 -48.69
N ASN A 86 -20.54 -29.43 -47.72
CA ASN A 86 -21.14 -28.10 -47.85
C ASN A 86 -20.46 -27.06 -46.92
N ALA A 87 -20.86 -25.79 -47.05
CA ALA A 87 -20.31 -24.70 -46.24
C ALA A 87 -20.56 -24.88 -44.73
N THR A 88 -21.73 -25.39 -44.35
CA THR A 88 -22.10 -25.63 -42.95
C THR A 88 -21.19 -26.66 -42.27
N GLU A 89 -20.90 -27.77 -42.96
CA GLU A 89 -19.99 -28.81 -42.47
C GLU A 89 -18.57 -28.27 -42.36
N ARG A 90 -18.12 -27.49 -43.35
CA ARG A 90 -16.81 -26.82 -43.33
C ARG A 90 -16.65 -25.89 -42.13
N ASP A 91 -17.68 -25.08 -41.83
CA ASP A 91 -17.66 -24.16 -40.69
C ASP A 91 -17.71 -24.91 -39.36
N SER A 92 -18.45 -26.03 -39.29
CA SER A 92 -18.46 -26.91 -38.11
C SER A 92 -17.10 -27.56 -37.83
N ILE A 93 -16.38 -27.99 -38.88
CA ILE A 93 -15.00 -28.52 -38.73
C ILE A 93 -14.08 -27.42 -38.21
N LYS A 94 -14.12 -26.23 -38.81
CA LYS A 94 -13.29 -25.09 -38.37
C LYS A 94 -13.58 -24.64 -36.95
N ASP A 95 -14.84 -24.56 -36.56
CA ASP A 95 -15.25 -24.18 -35.20
C ASP A 95 -14.74 -25.17 -34.16
N ARG A 96 -14.77 -26.48 -34.46
CA ARG A 96 -14.27 -27.53 -33.55
C ARG A 96 -12.77 -27.70 -33.56
N ALA A 97 -12.04 -27.18 -34.55
CA ALA A 97 -10.61 -27.42 -34.66
C ALA A 97 -9.72 -26.20 -34.33
N ILE A 98 -10.20 -24.99 -34.61
CA ILE A 98 -9.38 -23.77 -34.53
C ILE A 98 -9.50 -23.14 -33.14
N ASP A 99 -8.36 -22.86 -32.50
CA ASP A 99 -8.31 -22.02 -31.29
C ASP A 99 -8.41 -20.55 -31.70
N ARG A 100 -9.37 -19.84 -31.11
CA ARG A 100 -9.58 -18.41 -31.32
C ARG A 100 -9.61 -17.72 -29.98
N ALA A 101 -8.85 -16.64 -29.85
CA ALA A 101 -8.87 -15.77 -28.68
C ALA A 101 -8.94 -14.32 -29.14
N ARG A 102 -10.00 -13.62 -28.74
CA ARG A 102 -10.18 -12.19 -29.00
C ARG A 102 -10.29 -11.44 -27.69
N ILE A 103 -9.49 -10.41 -27.51
CA ILE A 103 -9.55 -9.51 -26.34
C ILE A 103 -9.83 -8.10 -26.84
N THR A 104 -10.79 -7.44 -26.22
CA THR A 104 -11.07 -6.01 -26.44
C THR A 104 -11.05 -5.31 -25.09
N SER A 105 -10.31 -4.21 -24.98
CA SER A 105 -10.17 -3.48 -23.73
C SER A 105 -10.32 -1.98 -23.94
N PHE A 106 -10.91 -1.33 -22.94
CA PHE A 106 -11.13 0.11 -22.84
C PHE A 106 -10.69 0.54 -21.44
N ALA A 107 -9.93 1.62 -21.31
CA ALA A 107 -9.56 2.18 -20.01
C ALA A 107 -9.45 3.70 -20.05
N LEU A 108 -10.14 4.36 -19.12
CA LEU A 108 -9.92 5.73 -18.71
C LEU A 108 -9.07 5.71 -17.45
N ASN A 109 -7.85 6.21 -17.55
CA ASN A 109 -6.86 6.09 -16.48
C ASN A 109 -6.72 7.40 -15.72
N ASN A 110 -7.23 7.46 -14.48
CA ASN A 110 -7.02 8.59 -13.57
C ASN A 110 -7.41 9.94 -14.21
N VAL A 111 -8.64 10.00 -14.70
CA VAL A 111 -9.28 11.22 -15.18
C VAL A 111 -9.40 12.18 -14.01
N ARG A 112 -8.75 13.34 -14.12
CA ARG A 112 -8.66 14.30 -13.02
C ARG A 112 -8.43 15.72 -13.52
N LYS A 113 -8.66 16.68 -12.63
CA LYS A 113 -8.29 18.07 -12.85
C LYS A 113 -6.97 18.38 -12.16
N GLU A 114 -5.97 18.78 -12.93
CA GLU A 114 -4.69 19.26 -12.40
C GLU A 114 -4.83 20.69 -11.89
N ARG A 115 -4.17 21.00 -10.78
CA ARG A 115 -4.13 22.35 -10.22
C ARG A 115 -3.27 23.25 -11.11
N THR A 116 -3.87 24.26 -11.72
CA THR A 116 -3.19 25.21 -12.62
C THR A 116 -2.78 26.52 -11.95
N GLY A 117 -3.27 26.81 -10.74
CA GLY A 117 -2.99 28.03 -9.99
C GLY A 117 -2.12 27.85 -8.75
N SER A 118 -1.75 28.96 -8.10
CA SER A 118 -0.93 29.01 -6.89
C SER A 118 -1.72 28.96 -5.56
N LYS A 119 -3.04 28.79 -5.62
CA LYS A 119 -3.88 28.66 -4.43
C LYS A 119 -3.50 27.41 -3.64
N LYS A 120 -3.52 27.52 -2.31
CA LYS A 120 -3.26 26.38 -1.43
C LYS A 120 -4.34 25.31 -1.63
N PRO A 121 -3.97 24.00 -1.62
CA PRO A 121 -4.93 22.92 -1.67
C PRO A 121 -5.94 23.05 -0.53
N MET A 122 -7.23 22.99 -0.84
CA MET A 122 -8.29 22.84 0.15
C MET A 122 -8.89 21.43 0.08
N PRO A 123 -9.43 20.89 1.18
CA PRO A 123 -10.02 19.55 1.19
C PRO A 123 -11.14 19.36 0.16
N TRP A 124 -11.96 20.38 -0.07
CA TRP A 124 -13.10 20.34 -1.01
C TRP A 124 -12.73 20.63 -2.48
N ASP A 125 -11.44 20.83 -2.79
CA ASP A 125 -10.99 21.05 -4.16
C ASP A 125 -11.29 19.82 -5.05
N ILE A 126 -11.87 20.05 -6.23
CA ILE A 126 -12.14 18.99 -7.21
C ILE A 126 -10.83 18.36 -7.74
N GLU A 127 -9.73 19.10 -7.68
CA GLU A 127 -8.38 18.64 -8.01
C GLU A 127 -7.89 17.49 -7.12
N ASN A 128 -8.56 17.24 -5.98
CA ASN A 128 -8.26 16.10 -5.13
C ASN A 128 -8.90 14.81 -5.63
N PHE A 129 -9.84 14.85 -6.58
CA PHE A 129 -10.55 13.67 -7.08
C PHE A 129 -9.92 13.12 -8.37
N GLY A 130 -9.88 11.80 -8.48
CA GLY A 130 -9.49 11.05 -9.67
C GLY A 130 -10.49 9.94 -9.94
N LEU A 131 -10.89 9.78 -11.20
CA LEU A 131 -11.80 8.73 -11.66
C LEU A 131 -11.05 7.80 -12.61
N SER A 132 -11.13 6.50 -12.40
CA SER A 132 -10.68 5.52 -13.38
C SER A 132 -11.79 4.54 -13.71
N TYR A 133 -11.87 4.12 -14.96
CA TYR A 133 -12.79 3.07 -15.40
C TYR A 133 -12.13 2.24 -16.47
N GLN A 134 -12.08 0.93 -16.27
CA GLN A 134 -11.58 -0.01 -17.25
C GLN A 134 -12.55 -1.16 -17.47
N GLN A 135 -12.56 -1.66 -18.69
CA GLN A 135 -13.31 -2.82 -19.11
C GLN A 135 -12.47 -3.64 -20.06
N SER A 136 -12.45 -4.96 -19.86
CA SER A 136 -11.90 -5.92 -20.81
C SER A 136 -12.92 -7.01 -21.09
N HIS A 137 -12.96 -7.46 -22.33
CA HIS A 137 -13.85 -8.50 -22.81
C HIS A 137 -13.03 -9.48 -23.65
N ALA A 138 -12.85 -10.68 -23.11
CA ALA A 138 -12.16 -11.78 -23.77
C ALA A 138 -13.19 -12.81 -24.22
N LYS A 139 -13.09 -13.25 -25.48
CA LYS A 139 -13.82 -14.39 -26.03
C LYS A 139 -12.83 -15.42 -26.49
N LYS A 140 -13.05 -16.68 -26.12
CA LYS A 140 -12.21 -17.81 -26.51
C LYS A 140 -13.07 -18.98 -26.95
N SER A 141 -12.58 -19.73 -27.93
CA SER A 141 -13.17 -20.97 -28.39
C SER A 141 -12.06 -21.88 -28.89
N ASN A 142 -12.09 -23.16 -28.55
CA ASN A 142 -11.09 -24.13 -28.98
C ASN A 142 -11.74 -25.53 -29.11
N PRO A 143 -10.98 -26.59 -29.43
CA PRO A 143 -11.56 -27.92 -29.63
C PRO A 143 -12.26 -28.54 -28.43
N ILE A 144 -11.98 -28.07 -27.21
CA ILE A 144 -12.56 -28.59 -25.97
C ILE A 144 -13.68 -27.65 -25.46
N VAL A 145 -13.48 -26.34 -25.62
CA VAL A 145 -14.35 -25.27 -25.11
C VAL A 145 -15.11 -24.62 -26.26
N ALA A 146 -16.44 -24.72 -26.22
CA ALA A 146 -17.33 -24.17 -27.24
C ALA A 146 -17.32 -22.65 -27.22
N ASN A 147 -17.45 -22.10 -26.01
CA ASN A 147 -17.46 -20.69 -25.77
C ASN A 147 -16.91 -20.42 -24.37
N GLU A 148 -15.95 -19.51 -24.27
CA GLU A 148 -15.53 -18.90 -23.04
C GLU A 148 -15.58 -17.39 -23.21
N GLU A 149 -16.43 -16.75 -22.43
CA GLU A 149 -16.57 -15.30 -22.43
C GLU A 149 -16.22 -14.78 -21.03
N GLN A 150 -15.25 -13.87 -20.95
CA GLN A 150 -14.84 -13.22 -19.72
C GLN A 150 -14.93 -11.70 -19.88
N LYS A 151 -15.71 -11.06 -19.02
CA LYS A 151 -15.87 -9.62 -18.89
C LYS A 151 -15.34 -9.18 -17.54
N ASN A 152 -14.31 -8.35 -17.54
CA ASN A 152 -13.81 -7.69 -16.34
C ASN A 152 -14.12 -6.20 -16.44
N GLN A 153 -14.74 -5.63 -15.42
CA GLN A 153 -15.03 -4.21 -15.29
C GLN A 153 -14.45 -3.73 -13.98
N GLN A 154 -13.75 -2.60 -13.98
CA GLN A 154 -13.24 -2.00 -12.75
C GLN A 154 -13.46 -0.50 -12.80
N GLY A 155 -14.08 0.04 -11.76
CA GLY A 155 -14.28 1.47 -11.55
C GLY A 155 -13.62 1.89 -10.25
N SER A 156 -12.84 2.98 -10.28
CA SER A 156 -12.25 3.54 -9.07
C SER A 156 -12.53 5.04 -8.93
N LEU A 157 -12.86 5.46 -7.72
CA LEU A 157 -12.94 6.86 -7.31
C LEU A 157 -11.91 7.09 -6.21
N ASP A 158 -10.91 7.89 -6.52
CA ASP A 158 -9.81 8.24 -5.65
C ASP A 158 -9.99 9.69 -5.18
N TYR A 159 -9.89 9.94 -3.88
CA TYR A 159 -9.80 11.26 -3.26
C TYR A 159 -8.45 11.38 -2.57
N ASN A 160 -7.64 12.37 -2.93
CA ASN A 160 -6.28 12.57 -2.44
C ASN A 160 -6.06 14.05 -2.11
N TYR A 161 -6.27 14.40 -0.85
CA TYR A 161 -5.91 15.70 -0.31
C TYR A 161 -4.55 15.64 0.37
N SER A 162 -3.69 16.63 0.08
CA SER A 162 -2.43 16.79 0.79
C SER A 162 -2.04 18.26 0.91
N MET A 163 -1.46 18.62 2.06
CA MET A 163 -0.97 19.96 2.36
C MET A 163 0.27 19.86 3.25
N ASN A 164 1.17 20.84 3.11
CA ASN A 164 2.24 21.02 4.08
C ASN A 164 1.67 21.34 5.47
N PRO A 165 2.20 20.74 6.56
CA PRO A 165 1.67 20.97 7.90
C PRO A 165 1.73 22.44 8.29
N LEU A 166 0.63 22.95 8.85
CA LEU A 166 0.52 24.32 9.36
C LEU A 166 0.57 24.29 10.88
N TYR A 167 1.75 24.57 11.44
CA TYR A 167 1.95 24.60 12.89
C TYR A 167 1.60 25.96 13.47
N ILE A 168 0.80 25.94 14.54
CA ILE A 168 0.50 27.10 15.38
C ILE A 168 1.46 27.05 16.58
N GLU A 169 2.24 28.12 16.78
CA GLU A 169 3.26 28.24 17.84
C GLU A 169 2.84 29.32 18.86
N PRO A 170 1.96 29.00 19.84
CA PRO A 170 1.31 30.01 20.69
C PRO A 170 2.28 30.83 21.54
N PHE A 171 3.38 30.23 22.00
CA PHE A 171 4.33 30.88 22.93
C PHE A 171 5.52 31.55 22.24
N LYS A 172 5.61 31.50 20.90
CA LYS A 172 6.79 31.99 20.16
C LYS A 172 7.12 33.46 20.44
N LYS A 173 6.08 34.29 20.58
CA LYS A 173 6.19 35.74 20.82
C LYS A 173 6.24 36.13 22.30
N VAL A 174 5.80 35.25 23.20
CA VAL A 174 5.66 35.54 24.64
C VAL A 174 6.91 35.13 25.42
N VAL A 175 7.53 34.00 25.03
CA VAL A 175 8.71 33.47 25.72
C VAL A 175 9.98 33.91 25.01
N ASN A 176 10.77 34.78 25.66
CA ASN A 176 12.04 35.29 25.12
C ASN A 176 13.30 34.72 25.80
N SER A 177 13.15 33.93 26.87
CA SER A 177 14.29 33.32 27.56
C SER A 177 14.84 32.10 26.82
N ASN A 178 16.17 32.04 26.68
CA ASN A 178 16.88 30.88 26.14
C ASN A 178 16.72 29.61 26.99
N SER A 179 16.45 29.74 28.30
CA SER A 179 16.24 28.58 29.20
C SER A 179 14.87 27.93 29.03
N LEU A 180 13.88 28.66 28.49
CA LEU A 180 12.50 28.18 28.29
C LEU A 180 12.21 27.85 26.82
N LYS A 181 13.25 27.52 26.05
CA LYS A 181 13.14 27.20 24.62
C LYS A 181 12.15 26.07 24.34
N PHE A 182 12.03 25.09 25.25
CA PHE A 182 11.05 24.01 25.11
C PHE A 182 9.59 24.50 25.12
N ILE A 183 9.26 25.50 25.96
CA ILE A 183 7.91 26.10 26.01
C ILE A 183 7.66 26.94 24.76
N LYS A 184 8.66 27.73 24.35
CA LYS A 184 8.60 28.60 23.17
C LYS A 184 8.28 27.82 21.89
N GLU A 185 8.76 26.58 21.80
CA GLU A 185 8.66 25.70 20.63
C GLU A 185 7.46 24.73 20.70
N ILE A 186 6.59 24.84 21.71
CA ILE A 186 5.31 24.12 21.71
C ILE A 186 4.55 24.53 20.46
N ASN A 187 4.10 23.52 19.72
CA ASN A 187 3.44 23.69 18.44
C ASN A 187 2.35 22.64 18.27
N PHE A 188 1.28 23.01 17.58
CA PHE A 188 0.17 22.11 17.25
C PHE A 188 -0.29 22.34 15.82
N ASN A 189 -0.75 21.27 15.17
CA ASN A 189 -1.34 21.31 13.84
C ASN A 189 -2.75 20.72 13.94
N LEU A 190 -3.76 21.52 13.58
CA LEU A 190 -5.17 21.15 13.71
C LEU A 190 -5.73 20.43 12.47
N ILE A 191 -5.00 20.48 11.36
CA ILE A 191 -5.48 19.93 10.08
C ILE A 191 -4.58 18.77 9.68
N PRO A 192 -5.15 17.63 9.25
CA PRO A 192 -4.36 16.54 8.70
C PRO A 192 -3.49 16.96 7.53
N ASN A 193 -2.30 16.37 7.46
CA ASN A 193 -1.34 16.61 6.38
C ASN A 193 -1.82 15.99 5.07
N SER A 194 -2.40 14.79 5.13
CA SER A 194 -2.96 14.14 3.96
C SER A 194 -4.12 13.22 4.33
N ILE A 195 -5.11 13.19 3.44
CA ILE A 195 -6.22 12.25 3.48
C ILE A 195 -6.31 11.62 2.10
N SER A 196 -6.24 10.29 2.04
CA SER A 196 -6.45 9.51 0.82
C SER A 196 -7.60 8.54 1.06
N VAL A 197 -8.56 8.52 0.15
CA VAL A 197 -9.66 7.56 0.13
C VAL A 197 -9.73 6.98 -1.27
N ARG A 198 -9.61 5.66 -1.39
CA ARG A 198 -9.75 4.92 -2.65
C ARG A 198 -10.96 4.04 -2.56
N ASN A 199 -11.92 4.22 -3.45
CA ASN A 199 -13.05 3.32 -3.64
C ASN A 199 -12.84 2.58 -4.94
N ASN A 200 -12.80 1.26 -4.92
CA ASN A 200 -12.55 0.42 -6.08
C ASN A 200 -13.61 -0.69 -6.16
N LEU A 201 -14.35 -0.70 -7.25
CA LEU A 201 -15.33 -1.72 -7.59
C LEU A 201 -14.75 -2.56 -8.72
N ASP A 202 -14.65 -3.87 -8.52
CA ASP A 202 -14.18 -4.83 -9.52
C ASP A 202 -15.24 -5.90 -9.77
N ARG A 203 -15.73 -6.00 -11.01
CA ARG A 203 -16.74 -6.97 -11.41
C ARG A 203 -16.17 -7.88 -12.47
N LYS A 204 -16.15 -9.18 -12.19
CA LYS A 204 -15.83 -10.25 -13.11
C LYS A 204 -17.09 -11.05 -13.42
N TYR A 205 -17.31 -11.26 -14.70
CA TYR A 205 -18.31 -12.19 -15.21
C TYR A 205 -17.61 -13.12 -16.20
N ALA A 206 -17.60 -14.42 -15.92
CA ALA A 206 -17.05 -15.41 -16.81
C ALA A 206 -18.06 -16.55 -17.01
N ILE A 207 -18.22 -16.98 -18.25
CA ILE A 207 -18.99 -18.16 -18.62
C ILE A 207 -18.13 -19.06 -19.50
N ARG A 208 -18.15 -20.36 -19.25
CA ARG A 208 -17.43 -21.36 -20.03
C ARG A 208 -18.34 -22.55 -20.31
N THR A 209 -18.47 -22.93 -21.58
CA THR A 209 -19.24 -24.10 -22.03
C THR A 209 -18.32 -25.10 -22.73
N TYR A 210 -18.32 -26.35 -22.29
CA TYR A 210 -17.56 -27.43 -22.93
C TYR A 210 -18.35 -28.08 -24.09
N ARG A 211 -17.65 -28.54 -25.14
CA ARG A 211 -18.29 -29.02 -26.39
C ARG A 211 -18.95 -30.40 -26.30
N TYR A 212 -18.37 -31.34 -25.57
CA TYR A 212 -18.72 -32.78 -25.64
C TYR A 212 -19.70 -33.25 -24.56
N ALA A 213 -20.45 -32.32 -23.97
CA ALA A 213 -21.46 -32.61 -22.97
C ALA A 213 -22.63 -31.65 -23.12
N ASP A 214 -23.82 -32.07 -22.72
CA ASP A 214 -25.02 -31.24 -22.75
C ASP A 214 -24.73 -29.89 -22.07
N PRO A 215 -25.03 -28.74 -22.73
CA PRO A 215 -24.78 -27.40 -22.19
C PRO A 215 -25.30 -27.19 -20.77
N ARG A 216 -26.37 -27.89 -20.37
CA ARG A 216 -26.93 -27.82 -19.02
C ARG A 216 -25.97 -28.32 -17.93
N TYR A 217 -25.12 -29.31 -18.26
CA TYR A 217 -24.15 -29.90 -17.32
C TYR A 217 -22.71 -29.45 -17.60
N SER A 218 -22.48 -28.80 -18.74
CA SER A 218 -21.16 -28.43 -19.23
C SER A 218 -20.89 -26.91 -19.24
N THR A 219 -21.87 -26.11 -18.81
CA THR A 219 -21.73 -24.65 -18.68
C THR A 219 -21.46 -24.25 -17.24
N TRP A 220 -20.38 -23.51 -17.03
CA TRP A 220 -19.91 -23.03 -15.75
C TRP A 220 -19.91 -21.50 -15.76
N GLU A 221 -20.55 -20.90 -14.76
CA GLU A 221 -20.60 -19.45 -14.58
C GLU A 221 -19.81 -19.05 -13.31
N ASP A 222 -18.93 -18.06 -13.45
CA ASP A 222 -18.14 -17.45 -12.37
C ASP A 222 -18.41 -15.96 -12.35
N THR A 223 -19.24 -15.51 -11.40
CA THR A 223 -19.52 -14.10 -11.16
C THR A 223 -18.90 -13.67 -9.84
N ARG A 224 -18.14 -12.58 -9.88
CA ARG A 224 -17.52 -11.98 -8.71
C ARG A 224 -17.67 -10.48 -8.80
N PHE A 225 -17.99 -9.86 -7.67
CA PHE A 225 -18.07 -8.41 -7.61
C PHE A 225 -17.48 -7.93 -6.30
N GLY A 226 -16.21 -7.56 -6.33
CA GLY A 226 -15.47 -6.98 -5.22
C GLY A 226 -15.73 -5.48 -5.08
N TRP A 227 -15.70 -5.02 -3.83
CA TRP A 227 -15.66 -3.62 -3.47
C TRP A 227 -14.61 -3.38 -2.39
N ASN A 228 -13.48 -2.82 -2.82
CA ASN A 228 -12.35 -2.48 -1.98
C ASN A 228 -12.37 -0.99 -1.65
N ARG A 229 -12.17 -0.67 -0.37
CA ARG A 229 -12.14 0.70 0.13
C ARG A 229 -10.93 0.90 1.02
N ASP A 230 -10.01 1.74 0.58
CA ASP A 230 -8.79 2.08 1.32
C ASP A 230 -8.86 3.50 1.85
N TYR A 231 -8.40 3.69 3.08
CA TYR A 231 -8.37 4.96 3.79
C TYR A 231 -6.98 5.17 4.35
N THR A 232 -6.37 6.32 4.08
CA THR A 232 -5.09 6.73 4.65
C THR A 232 -5.22 8.14 5.20
N LEU A 233 -4.88 8.31 6.46
CA LEU A 233 -4.83 9.59 7.17
C LEU A 233 -3.43 9.75 7.74
N ASN A 234 -2.73 10.82 7.36
CA ASN A 234 -1.48 11.21 8.00
C ASN A 234 -1.64 12.58 8.65
N TRP A 235 -1.25 12.66 9.91
CA TRP A 235 -1.40 13.86 10.72
C TRP A 235 -0.20 14.05 11.66
N ASP A 236 0.64 15.01 11.31
CA ASP A 236 1.67 15.52 12.20
C ASP A 236 1.02 16.47 13.20
N LEU A 237 0.46 15.95 14.30
CA LEU A 237 -0.19 16.73 15.37
C LEU A 237 0.74 17.81 15.94
N THR A 238 2.03 17.47 16.07
CA THR A 238 3.11 18.40 16.41
C THR A 238 4.36 18.00 15.64
N ARG A 239 5.41 18.82 15.65
CA ARG A 239 6.73 18.45 15.09
C ARG A 239 7.32 17.19 15.74
N SER A 240 6.87 16.84 16.94
CA SER A 240 7.34 15.71 17.74
C SER A 240 6.37 14.53 17.76
N ILE A 241 5.07 14.76 17.52
CA ILE A 241 4.01 13.74 17.58
C ILE A 241 3.41 13.58 16.19
N LYS A 242 3.57 12.39 15.62
CA LYS A 242 3.04 12.03 14.31
C LYS A 242 2.06 10.89 14.44
N PHE A 243 0.95 11.00 13.72
CA PHE A 243 -0.12 10.04 13.66
C PHE A 243 -0.30 9.57 12.21
N SER A 244 -0.45 8.27 12.01
CA SER A 244 -0.85 7.68 10.74
C SER A 244 -1.91 6.62 10.99
N PHE A 245 -2.95 6.60 10.16
CA PHE A 245 -4.00 5.61 10.19
C PHE A 245 -4.24 5.11 8.76
N ASN A 246 -4.17 3.80 8.58
CA ASN A 246 -4.41 3.15 7.30
C ASN A 246 -5.45 2.06 7.52
N ALA A 247 -6.54 2.06 6.78
CA ALA A 247 -7.57 1.04 6.85
C ALA A 247 -7.93 0.56 5.45
N SER A 248 -8.29 -0.71 5.33
CA SER A 248 -8.84 -1.29 4.12
C SER A 248 -10.04 -2.17 4.45
N ASN A 249 -11.12 -2.02 3.70
CA ASN A 249 -12.31 -2.86 3.76
C ASN A 249 -12.51 -3.53 2.40
N GLU A 250 -12.46 -4.85 2.39
CA GLU A 250 -12.80 -5.70 1.24
C GLU A 250 -14.19 -6.30 1.45
N ALA A 251 -15.10 -6.01 0.53
CA ALA A 251 -16.45 -6.54 0.52
C ALA A 251 -16.79 -7.21 -0.80
N THR A 252 -17.80 -8.07 -0.76
CA THR A 252 -18.43 -8.64 -1.97
C THR A 252 -19.81 -8.03 -2.15
N ILE A 253 -20.16 -7.70 -3.39
CA ILE A 253 -21.53 -7.38 -3.79
C ILE A 253 -22.18 -8.68 -4.23
N ASP A 254 -23.12 -9.16 -3.43
CA ASP A 254 -23.91 -10.32 -3.79
C ASP A 254 -24.80 -9.97 -5.00
N GLN A 255 -24.94 -10.89 -5.95
CA GLN A 255 -25.71 -10.69 -7.18
C GLN A 255 -26.60 -11.89 -7.43
N ILE A 256 -27.81 -11.65 -7.90
CA ILE A 256 -28.68 -12.69 -8.45
C ILE A 256 -28.05 -13.20 -9.75
N THR A 257 -27.89 -14.51 -9.85
CA THR A 257 -27.32 -15.20 -11.01
C THR A 257 -28.30 -16.23 -11.56
N TYR A 258 -28.17 -16.57 -12.83
CA TYR A 258 -28.95 -17.64 -13.44
C TYR A 258 -28.34 -18.98 -13.05
N ASP A 259 -29.16 -19.92 -12.58
CA ASP A 259 -28.71 -21.29 -12.33
C ASP A 259 -29.20 -22.20 -13.47
N PRO A 260 -28.30 -22.74 -14.33
CA PRO A 260 -28.69 -23.58 -15.46
C PRO A 260 -29.26 -24.95 -15.03
N LEU A 261 -28.98 -25.42 -13.81
CA LEU A 261 -29.56 -26.66 -13.29
C LEU A 261 -31.02 -26.47 -12.92
N VAL A 262 -31.33 -25.32 -12.30
CA VAL A 262 -32.67 -24.93 -11.83
C VAL A 262 -33.52 -24.34 -12.95
N GLY A 263 -32.89 -23.71 -13.95
CA GLY A 263 -33.54 -23.04 -15.07
C GLY A 263 -34.18 -21.70 -14.69
N SER A 264 -33.69 -21.05 -13.64
CA SER A 264 -34.21 -19.76 -13.16
C SER A 264 -33.13 -18.94 -12.47
N ASP A 265 -33.44 -17.68 -12.23
CA ASP A 265 -32.67 -16.83 -11.35
C ASP A 265 -32.75 -17.29 -9.90
N VAL A 266 -31.61 -17.23 -9.22
CA VAL A 266 -31.49 -17.65 -7.82
C VAL A 266 -30.83 -16.60 -6.95
N ASP A 267 -31.29 -16.51 -5.71
CA ASP A 267 -30.64 -15.72 -4.69
C ASP A 267 -29.25 -16.31 -4.37
N PRO A 268 -28.18 -15.49 -4.31
CA PRO A 268 -26.82 -15.98 -4.16
C PRO A 268 -26.54 -16.65 -2.81
N ILE A 269 -27.35 -16.37 -1.79
CA ILE A 269 -27.18 -16.86 -0.43
C ILE A 269 -28.07 -18.10 -0.21
N THR A 270 -29.37 -17.96 -0.44
CA THR A 270 -30.38 -18.98 -0.13
C THR A 270 -30.56 -20.00 -1.26
N ARG A 271 -30.10 -19.70 -2.47
CA ARG A 271 -30.36 -20.47 -3.70
C ARG A 271 -31.85 -20.61 -4.04
N ALA A 272 -32.72 -19.83 -3.40
CA ALA A 272 -34.15 -19.80 -3.71
C ALA A 272 -34.39 -19.13 -5.07
N ARG A 273 -35.45 -19.56 -5.77
CA ARG A 273 -35.84 -18.94 -7.05
C ARG A 273 -36.28 -17.50 -6.84
N VAL A 274 -35.86 -16.62 -7.73
CA VAL A 274 -36.21 -15.19 -7.71
C VAL A 274 -36.75 -14.79 -9.08
N ASP A 275 -37.70 -13.87 -9.12
CA ASP A 275 -38.16 -13.30 -10.39
C ASP A 275 -37.04 -12.48 -11.04
N ASP A 276 -36.81 -12.67 -12.34
CA ASP A 276 -35.74 -12.01 -13.11
C ASP A 276 -35.76 -10.47 -12.98
N ASN A 277 -36.96 -9.88 -12.83
CA ASN A 277 -37.15 -8.43 -12.68
C ASN A 277 -36.50 -7.84 -11.42
N LYS A 278 -36.11 -8.66 -10.44
CA LYS A 278 -35.53 -8.20 -9.18
C LYS A 278 -34.01 -8.05 -9.23
N ARG A 279 -33.32 -8.52 -10.28
CA ARG A 279 -31.86 -8.44 -10.42
C ARG A 279 -31.30 -7.03 -10.20
N THR A 280 -31.88 -6.06 -10.90
CA THR A 280 -31.40 -4.67 -10.86
C THR A 280 -31.67 -4.02 -9.50
N SER A 281 -32.87 -4.18 -8.95
CA SER A 281 -33.20 -3.67 -7.61
C SER A 281 -32.33 -4.29 -6.52
N TYR A 282 -32.06 -5.59 -6.60
CA TYR A 282 -31.18 -6.30 -5.67
C TYR A 282 -29.74 -5.76 -5.73
N LEU A 283 -29.21 -5.56 -6.93
CA LEU A 283 -27.87 -5.00 -7.11
C LEU A 283 -27.74 -3.60 -6.49
N TRP A 284 -28.71 -2.72 -6.73
CA TRP A 284 -28.70 -1.37 -6.15
C TRP A 284 -28.84 -1.38 -4.63
N ASP A 285 -29.65 -2.28 -4.07
CA ASP A 285 -29.74 -2.49 -2.62
C ASP A 285 -28.40 -2.92 -2.01
N GLN A 286 -27.73 -3.89 -2.64
CA GLN A 286 -26.40 -4.36 -2.19
C GLN A 286 -25.34 -3.25 -2.29
N LEU A 287 -25.35 -2.45 -3.35
CA LEU A 287 -24.49 -1.28 -3.48
C LEU A 287 -24.81 -0.22 -2.41
N GLY A 288 -26.09 0.02 -2.11
CA GLY A 288 -26.52 0.95 -1.06
C GLY A 288 -26.10 0.52 0.35
N LYS A 289 -26.03 -0.80 0.59
CA LYS A 289 -25.55 -1.41 1.85
C LYS A 289 -24.04 -1.56 1.93
N PHE A 290 -23.30 -1.09 0.92
CA PHE A 290 -21.85 -1.23 0.81
C PHE A 290 -21.32 -2.67 0.66
N GLY A 291 -22.17 -3.58 0.18
CA GLY A 291 -21.89 -5.00 0.08
C GLY A 291 -21.68 -5.67 1.43
N ARG A 292 -21.33 -6.95 1.37
CA ARG A 292 -21.03 -7.77 2.53
C ARG A 292 -19.52 -7.84 2.76
N THR A 293 -19.06 -7.25 3.86
CA THR A 293 -17.64 -7.24 4.23
C THR A 293 -17.10 -8.66 4.39
N LYS A 294 -15.93 -8.92 3.79
CA LYS A 294 -15.18 -10.18 3.88
C LYS A 294 -13.94 -10.02 4.73
N GLU A 295 -13.26 -8.89 4.60
CA GLU A 295 -12.10 -8.57 5.40
C GLU A 295 -12.09 -7.08 5.71
N TYR A 296 -11.78 -6.75 6.96
CA TYR A 296 -11.45 -5.40 7.35
C TYR A 296 -10.12 -5.44 8.11
N LYS A 297 -9.21 -4.51 7.80
CA LYS A 297 -7.96 -4.34 8.53
C LYS A 297 -7.62 -2.88 8.66
N HIS A 298 -7.02 -2.51 9.78
CA HIS A 298 -6.37 -1.21 9.91
C HIS A 298 -5.07 -1.30 10.68
N ASN A 299 -4.24 -0.29 10.43
CA ASN A 299 -3.01 -0.01 11.12
C ASN A 299 -3.03 1.43 11.61
N PHE A 300 -2.89 1.59 12.91
CA PHE A 300 -2.72 2.86 13.62
C PHE A 300 -1.25 2.98 14.03
N THR A 301 -0.63 4.13 13.79
CA THR A 301 0.74 4.40 14.24
C THR A 301 0.84 5.78 14.87
N ALA A 302 1.25 5.82 16.12
CA ALA A 302 1.61 7.04 16.84
C ALA A 302 3.12 7.04 17.12
N SER A 303 3.82 8.05 16.61
CA SER A 303 5.25 8.25 16.81
C SER A 303 5.50 9.49 17.65
N TYR A 304 6.31 9.36 18.69
CA TYR A 304 6.75 10.46 19.53
C TYR A 304 8.28 10.56 19.54
N ASN A 305 8.80 11.66 19.01
CA ASN A 305 10.22 12.01 19.10
C ASN A 305 10.41 13.07 20.18
N LEU A 306 11.00 12.69 21.31
CA LEU A 306 11.24 13.58 22.43
C LEU A 306 12.19 14.71 21.97
N PRO A 307 11.79 15.99 22.03
CA PRO A 307 12.60 17.09 21.53
C PRO A 307 13.71 17.48 22.52
N THR A 308 14.54 16.52 22.92
CA THR A 308 15.65 16.67 23.87
C THR A 308 16.64 17.78 23.48
N ARG A 309 16.78 18.06 22.18
CA ARG A 309 17.60 19.17 21.66
C ARG A 309 17.13 20.55 22.13
N LEU A 310 15.88 20.68 22.57
CA LEU A 310 15.33 21.90 23.16
C LEU A 310 15.64 22.02 24.66
N ILE A 311 16.10 20.95 25.30
CA ILE A 311 16.43 20.88 26.72
C ILE A 311 17.97 20.87 26.83
N PRO A 312 18.62 21.97 27.24
CA PRO A 312 20.08 22.07 27.25
C PRO A 312 20.81 20.97 28.04
N ALA A 313 20.19 20.37 29.06
CA ALA A 313 20.78 19.27 29.82
C ALA A 313 20.75 17.91 29.06
N LEU A 314 19.90 17.76 28.05
CA LEU A 314 19.57 16.48 27.40
C LEU A 314 19.84 16.45 25.89
N ASP A 315 20.40 17.50 25.28
CA ASP A 315 20.68 17.59 23.82
C ASP A 315 21.64 16.51 23.26
N TRP A 316 22.30 15.74 24.13
CA TRP A 316 23.15 14.59 23.83
C TRP A 316 22.37 13.26 23.80
N VAL A 317 21.11 13.28 24.22
CA VAL A 317 20.18 12.14 24.23
C VAL A 317 19.23 12.27 23.05
N THR A 318 18.91 11.18 22.37
CA THR A 318 17.77 11.08 21.44
C THR A 318 16.86 9.97 21.94
N ALA A 319 15.58 10.26 22.12
CA ALA A 319 14.60 9.27 22.55
C ALA A 319 13.39 9.30 21.62
N ARG A 320 13.04 8.13 21.08
CA ARG A 320 11.90 7.93 20.18
C ARG A 320 11.05 6.80 20.72
N ALA A 321 9.75 7.05 20.80
CA ALA A 321 8.75 6.03 21.10
C ALA A 321 7.82 5.90 19.89
N GLN A 322 7.48 4.67 19.53
CA GLN A 322 6.50 4.38 18.49
C GLN A 322 5.54 3.33 19.03
N TYR A 323 4.25 3.61 18.88
CA TYR A 323 3.17 2.68 19.16
C TYR A 323 2.47 2.39 17.83
N THR A 324 2.46 1.12 17.43
CA THR A 324 1.75 0.64 16.25
C THR A 324 0.69 -0.36 16.72
N ALA A 325 -0.54 -0.16 16.29
CA ALA A 325 -1.66 -1.05 16.57
C ALA A 325 -2.26 -1.54 15.27
N ASN A 326 -2.44 -2.85 15.16
CA ASN A 326 -3.12 -3.46 14.04
C ASN A 326 -4.41 -4.13 14.53
N TYR A 327 -5.44 -4.06 13.72
CA TYR A 327 -6.68 -4.80 13.93
C TYR A 327 -7.10 -5.43 12.62
N ASN A 328 -7.67 -6.62 12.72
CA ASN A 328 -8.25 -7.31 11.58
C ASN A 328 -9.56 -7.99 12.01
N TRP A 329 -10.52 -7.98 11.10
CA TRP A 329 -11.74 -8.76 11.15
C TRP A 329 -11.82 -9.54 9.83
N SER A 330 -12.04 -10.84 9.91
CA SER A 330 -12.13 -11.73 8.76
C SER A 330 -13.40 -12.56 8.87
N ALA A 331 -14.26 -12.46 7.86
CA ALA A 331 -15.53 -13.16 7.82
C ALA A 331 -15.33 -14.68 7.81
N GLY A 332 -16.21 -15.39 8.51
CA GLY A 332 -16.36 -16.83 8.36
C GLY A 332 -16.89 -17.24 6.98
N SER A 333 -16.87 -18.54 6.69
CA SER A 333 -17.54 -19.08 5.50
C SER A 333 -19.04 -18.81 5.58
N LEU A 334 -19.66 -18.41 4.47
CA LEU A 334 -21.08 -18.04 4.40
C LEU A 334 -22.01 -19.15 4.93
N LEU A 335 -21.64 -20.42 4.74
CA LEU A 335 -22.47 -21.57 5.16
C LEU A 335 -22.56 -21.76 6.67
N VAL A 336 -21.63 -21.20 7.43
CA VAL A 336 -21.48 -21.44 8.87
C VAL A 336 -21.22 -20.16 9.65
N ILE A 337 -21.29 -18.99 9.02
CA ILE A 337 -20.93 -17.71 9.68
C ILE A 337 -21.86 -17.40 10.86
N ASP A 338 -23.15 -17.74 10.74
CA ASP A 338 -24.14 -17.50 11.80
C ASP A 338 -23.94 -18.41 13.01
N SER A 339 -23.21 -19.52 12.86
CA SER A 339 -22.99 -20.50 13.92
C SER A 339 -21.54 -20.53 14.44
N ILE A 340 -20.54 -20.43 13.56
CA ILE A 340 -19.10 -20.47 13.89
C ILE A 340 -18.53 -19.05 14.03
N GLY A 341 -19.15 -18.04 13.42
CA GLY A 341 -18.71 -16.65 13.49
C GLY A 341 -17.48 -16.32 12.63
N SER A 342 -17.07 -15.06 12.76
CA SER A 342 -15.90 -14.45 12.16
C SER A 342 -14.68 -14.53 13.09
N VAL A 343 -13.52 -14.12 12.60
CA VAL A 343 -12.28 -14.06 13.39
C VAL A 343 -11.83 -12.61 13.52
N ILE A 344 -11.65 -12.15 14.75
CA ILE A 344 -11.03 -10.85 15.03
C ILE A 344 -9.61 -11.03 15.55
N GLY A 345 -8.73 -10.12 15.19
CA GLY A 345 -7.36 -10.08 15.62
C GLY A 345 -6.93 -8.66 15.97
N ASN A 346 -6.02 -8.57 16.92
CA ASN A 346 -5.41 -7.32 17.35
C ASN A 346 -3.91 -7.57 17.56
N GLY A 347 -3.08 -6.62 17.14
CA GLY A 347 -1.69 -6.57 17.52
C GLY A 347 -1.27 -5.21 18.06
N GLN A 348 -0.29 -5.26 18.96
CA GLN A 348 0.33 -4.14 19.63
C GLN A 348 1.84 -4.21 19.43
N ASN A 349 2.44 -3.17 18.87
CA ASN A 349 3.88 -3.04 18.80
C ASN A 349 4.32 -1.73 19.46
N ILE A 350 5.06 -1.84 20.56
CA ILE A 350 5.73 -0.72 21.20
C ILE A 350 7.20 -0.83 20.86
N THR A 351 7.75 0.21 20.23
CA THR A 351 9.18 0.34 19.98
C THR A 351 9.72 1.59 20.66
N LEU A 352 10.71 1.41 21.54
CA LEU A 352 11.42 2.48 22.21
C LEU A 352 12.88 2.45 21.74
N ASN A 353 13.35 3.57 21.20
CA ASN A 353 14.73 3.74 20.78
C ASN A 353 15.36 4.89 21.57
N GLY A 354 16.41 4.57 22.31
CA GLY A 354 17.25 5.55 23.01
C GLY A 354 18.63 5.60 22.36
N GLU A 355 19.16 6.80 22.16
CA GLU A 355 20.55 6.99 21.79
C GLU A 355 21.19 8.00 22.74
N LEU A 356 22.29 7.58 23.36
CA LEU A 356 23.12 8.41 24.23
C LEU A 356 24.41 8.74 23.48
N ASN A 357 24.55 9.97 23.01
CA ASN A 357 25.75 10.44 22.32
C ASN A 357 26.70 11.14 23.29
N PHE A 358 27.58 10.36 23.89
CA PHE A 358 28.56 10.83 24.86
C PHE A 358 29.56 11.82 24.27
N SER A 359 29.84 11.75 22.96
CA SER A 359 30.71 12.75 22.31
C SER A 359 30.12 14.16 22.44
N ASN A 360 28.80 14.31 22.24
CA ASN A 360 28.11 15.58 22.48
C ASN A 360 28.10 15.98 23.96
N LEU A 361 27.92 15.02 24.87
CA LEU A 361 27.96 15.26 26.32
C LEU A 361 29.32 15.80 26.77
N TYR A 362 30.41 15.13 26.37
CA TYR A 362 31.77 15.54 26.70
C TYR A 362 32.11 16.91 26.11
N ASN A 363 31.61 17.21 24.91
CA ASN A 363 31.82 18.51 24.26
C ASN A 363 31.13 19.69 24.97
N LYS A 364 30.22 19.45 25.91
CA LYS A 364 29.64 20.52 26.75
C LYS A 364 30.67 21.17 27.66
N SER A 365 31.64 20.40 28.16
CA SER A 365 32.75 20.93 28.94
C SER A 365 33.83 21.44 28.00
N SER A 366 34.22 22.71 28.12
CA SER A 366 35.30 23.30 27.30
C SER A 366 36.63 22.57 27.48
N TYR A 367 36.86 21.99 28.66
CA TYR A 367 38.02 21.17 28.98
C TYR A 367 37.98 19.80 28.29
N LEU A 368 36.89 19.03 28.46
CA LEU A 368 36.75 17.71 27.85
C LEU A 368 36.65 17.78 26.32
N ARG A 369 36.07 18.84 25.75
CA ARG A 369 36.05 19.09 24.31
C ARG A 369 37.45 19.14 23.68
N LYS A 370 38.41 19.76 24.38
CA LYS A 370 39.82 19.84 23.93
C LYS A 370 40.52 18.49 23.96
N ILE A 371 40.12 17.60 24.88
CA ILE A 371 40.63 16.23 25.01
C ILE A 371 39.96 15.29 24.00
N ASN A 372 38.65 15.45 23.80
CA ASN A 372 37.84 14.66 22.86
C ASN A 372 38.32 14.79 21.41
N GLY A 373 38.96 15.93 21.08
CA GLY A 373 39.71 16.10 19.84
C GLY A 373 38.87 16.47 18.62
N GLU A 374 37.56 16.74 18.79
CA GLU A 374 36.68 17.28 17.74
C GLU A 374 36.87 18.79 17.50
N GLY A 375 37.68 19.48 18.31
CA GLY A 375 38.10 20.87 18.07
C GLY A 375 39.10 21.06 16.91
N SER A 376 39.26 20.08 16.01
CA SER A 376 40.14 20.20 14.85
C SER A 376 39.66 19.41 13.64
N GLN A 377 38.36 19.49 13.30
CA GLN A 377 38.07 19.58 11.87
C GLN A 377 38.58 20.94 11.42
N ARG A 378 39.86 20.96 10.99
CA ARG A 378 40.30 21.93 10.00
C ARG A 378 39.25 21.88 8.90
N SER A 379 38.42 22.91 8.82
CA SER A 379 37.84 23.33 7.55
C SER A 379 39.02 23.33 6.59
N ARG A 380 39.08 22.32 5.71
CA ARG A 380 40.00 22.38 4.58
C ARG A 380 39.69 23.71 3.91
N PRO A 381 40.65 24.63 3.77
CA PRO A 381 40.45 25.77 2.90
C PRO A 381 40.07 25.16 1.55
N SER A 382 38.87 25.46 1.08
CA SER A 382 38.54 25.28 -0.32
C SER A 382 39.58 26.10 -1.07
N VAL A 383 40.59 25.42 -1.63
CA VAL A 383 41.47 26.00 -2.64
C VAL A 383 40.59 26.17 -3.87
N ARG A 384 39.81 27.24 -3.88
CA ARG A 384 39.35 27.85 -5.13
C ARG A 384 40.61 28.39 -5.79
N LYS A 385 41.12 27.66 -6.78
CA LYS A 385 41.92 28.26 -7.85
C LYS A 385 40.99 29.24 -8.58
N SER A 386 41.02 30.50 -8.17
CA SER A 386 40.56 31.59 -9.02
C SER A 386 41.77 32.09 -9.80
N ASN A 387 41.80 31.76 -11.09
CA ASN A 387 42.45 32.61 -12.08
C ASN A 387 41.80 33.99 -11.95
N GLN A 388 42.56 35.02 -11.57
CA GLN A 388 42.58 36.27 -12.31
C GLN A 388 43.64 37.23 -11.76
N SER A 389 44.38 37.74 -12.73
CA SER A 389 45.34 38.82 -12.78
C SER A 389 44.97 40.11 -12.03
N ASN A 390 46.03 40.83 -11.64
CA ASN A 390 46.17 42.29 -11.60
C ASN A 390 45.27 43.10 -10.66
N GLN A 391 45.84 43.70 -9.61
CA GLN A 391 46.42 45.06 -9.62
C GLN A 391 46.89 45.48 -8.21
N LYS A 392 47.97 46.26 -8.18
CA LYS A 392 48.57 46.94 -7.03
C LYS A 392 47.62 47.99 -6.44
N THR A 393 47.70 48.25 -5.13
CA THR A 393 48.12 49.57 -4.56
C THR A 393 48.21 49.55 -3.03
N ASP A 394 49.21 50.28 -2.53
CA ASP A 394 49.50 50.65 -1.16
C ASP A 394 48.35 51.36 -0.41
N LYS A 395 48.25 51.16 0.91
CA LYS A 395 48.57 52.20 1.92
C LYS A 395 48.34 51.74 3.36
N LYS A 396 49.21 52.26 4.22
CA LYS A 396 49.34 52.13 5.67
C LYS A 396 48.29 52.92 6.46
N ASP A 397 48.11 52.45 7.71
CA ASP A 397 47.83 53.16 8.96
C ASP A 397 46.64 54.13 9.03
N ASP A 398 45.65 53.86 9.89
CA ASP A 398 45.70 54.40 11.26
C ASP A 398 44.61 53.85 12.20
N ASP A 399 44.96 53.94 13.49
CA ASP A 399 44.12 54.02 14.69
C ASP A 399 43.52 52.76 15.37
N LYS A 400 44.38 52.25 16.27
CA LYS A 400 44.02 51.68 17.57
C LYS A 400 43.18 52.67 18.41
N LYS A 401 42.01 52.24 18.90
CA LYS A 401 41.61 52.41 20.32
C LYS A 401 40.44 51.52 20.75
N ASN A 402 40.81 50.51 21.55
CA ASN A 402 40.10 49.97 22.72
C ASN A 402 38.59 49.64 22.65
N LYS A 403 38.31 48.33 22.64
CA LYS A 403 37.51 47.73 23.73
C LYS A 403 38.04 46.34 24.08
N LYS A 404 38.63 46.25 25.27
CA LYS A 404 39.01 45.03 25.97
C LYS A 404 37.76 44.16 26.15
N GLU A 405 37.68 43.04 25.44
CA GLU A 405 37.03 41.86 25.97
C GLU A 405 38.10 40.88 26.43
N LYS A 406 37.95 40.44 27.68
CA LYS A 406 38.88 39.55 28.37
C LYS A 406 38.99 38.23 27.60
N GLU A 407 40.05 38.08 26.82
CA GLU A 407 40.57 36.76 26.47
C GLU A 407 40.96 36.05 27.76
N LYS A 408 40.07 35.20 28.28
CA LYS A 408 40.48 34.15 29.20
C LYS A 408 41.51 33.31 28.46
N LYS A 409 42.80 33.45 28.81
CA LYS A 409 43.87 32.52 28.45
C LYS A 409 43.47 31.13 28.94
N GLU A 410 42.76 30.38 28.11
CA GLU A 410 42.40 29.01 28.44
C GLU A 410 43.61 28.11 28.18
N ARG A 411 44.06 27.44 29.24
CA ARG A 411 45.16 26.45 29.26
C ARG A 411 45.08 25.51 28.06
N ASN A 412 46.16 25.43 27.27
CA ASN A 412 46.34 24.41 26.25
C ASN A 412 46.57 23.08 26.96
N VAL A 413 45.67 22.12 26.75
CA VAL A 413 45.75 20.79 27.36
C VAL A 413 47.00 20.08 26.83
N SER A 414 47.88 19.66 27.75
CA SER A 414 49.16 19.01 27.41
C SER A 414 48.92 17.65 26.74
N ILE A 415 49.88 17.19 25.91
CA ILE A 415 49.80 15.87 25.24
C ILE A 415 49.63 14.75 26.29
N GLY A 416 50.29 14.86 27.45
CA GLY A 416 50.14 13.91 28.55
C GLY A 416 48.73 13.90 29.17
N GLU A 417 48.12 15.07 29.37
CA GLU A 417 46.75 15.18 29.90
C GLU A 417 45.72 14.59 28.91
N LYS A 418 45.95 14.74 27.60
CA LYS A 418 45.11 14.11 26.57
C LYS A 418 45.24 12.59 26.58
N ILE A 419 46.43 12.05 26.81
CA ILE A 419 46.66 10.59 26.86
C ILE A 419 46.04 10.00 28.13
N ALA A 420 46.17 10.69 29.27
CA ALA A 420 45.66 10.21 30.56
C ALA A 420 44.13 10.20 30.68
N LEU A 421 43.44 11.23 30.14
CA LEU A 421 41.99 11.39 30.31
C LEU A 421 41.15 10.80 29.16
N ARG A 422 41.76 10.53 28.00
CA ARG A 422 41.05 9.95 26.84
C ARG A 422 40.48 8.54 27.09
N PRO A 423 41.10 7.64 27.86
CA PRO A 423 40.49 6.37 28.25
C PRO A 423 39.14 6.54 28.97
N LEU A 424 38.96 7.64 29.72
CA LEU A 424 37.69 7.96 30.38
C LEU A 424 36.61 8.46 29.41
N LEU A 425 36.98 8.85 28.18
CA LEU A 425 36.10 9.28 27.10
C LEU A 425 35.98 8.23 26.00
N ILE A 426 36.25 6.96 26.33
CA ILE A 426 36.20 5.83 25.40
C ILE A 426 34.78 5.60 24.88
N LEU A 427 33.78 5.77 25.75
CA LEU A 427 32.38 5.55 25.40
C LEU A 427 31.89 6.69 24.51
N ARG A 428 31.58 6.39 23.26
CA ARG A 428 31.15 7.40 22.27
C ARG A 428 29.66 7.45 22.11
N ARG A 429 29.02 6.28 22.09
CA ARG A 429 27.59 6.15 21.84
C ARG A 429 27.05 4.89 22.48
N ILE A 430 25.88 4.98 23.10
CA ILE A 430 25.05 3.82 23.45
C ILE A 430 23.76 3.94 22.65
N GLN A 431 23.34 2.86 22.00
CA GLN A 431 22.05 2.73 21.34
C GLN A 431 21.25 1.65 22.07
N LEU A 432 20.09 2.01 22.59
CA LEU A 432 19.17 1.12 23.26
C LEU A 432 17.96 0.94 22.35
N ASN A 433 17.57 -0.30 22.10
CA ASN A 433 16.35 -0.63 21.39
C ASN A 433 15.53 -1.61 22.22
N TYR A 434 14.28 -1.26 22.47
CA TYR A 434 13.31 -2.13 23.10
C TYR A 434 12.09 -2.25 22.19
N THR A 435 11.70 -3.48 21.88
CA THR A 435 10.50 -3.76 21.10
C THR A 435 9.66 -4.78 21.84
N GLN A 436 8.38 -4.49 21.99
CA GLN A 436 7.38 -5.40 22.54
C GLN A 436 6.29 -5.58 21.51
N ASN A 437 6.14 -6.81 21.02
CA ASN A 437 5.09 -7.20 20.08
C ASN A 437 4.11 -8.13 20.81
N LYS A 438 2.84 -7.75 20.88
CA LYS A 438 1.76 -8.57 21.40
C LYS A 438 0.71 -8.78 20.32
N THR A 439 0.14 -9.97 20.25
CA THR A 439 -0.94 -10.28 19.31
C THR A 439 -1.99 -11.14 19.99
N THR A 440 -3.27 -10.84 19.77
CA THR A 440 -4.40 -11.66 20.21
C THR A 440 -5.29 -11.97 19.01
N VAL A 441 -5.72 -13.23 18.88
CA VAL A 441 -6.68 -13.69 17.87
C VAL A 441 -7.85 -14.35 18.60
N VAL A 442 -9.07 -13.90 18.29
CA VAL A 442 -10.32 -14.40 18.87
C VAL A 442 -11.21 -14.90 17.73
N PRO A 443 -11.32 -16.23 17.54
CA PRO A 443 -12.33 -16.81 16.66
C PRO A 443 -13.72 -16.78 17.31
N GLY A 444 -14.78 -16.98 16.54
CA GLY A 444 -16.13 -17.08 17.07
C GLY A 444 -16.90 -15.76 17.13
N TYR A 445 -16.38 -14.66 16.58
CA TYR A 445 -17.02 -13.35 16.69
C TYR A 445 -18.23 -13.22 15.74
N LEU A 446 -19.44 -13.11 16.29
CA LEU A 446 -20.69 -13.19 15.51
C LEU A 446 -21.09 -11.87 14.84
N GLU A 447 -20.58 -10.74 15.33
CA GLU A 447 -20.96 -9.43 14.83
C GLU A 447 -20.30 -9.08 13.48
N TYR A 448 -21.07 -8.38 12.65
CA TYR A 448 -20.58 -7.84 11.39
C TYR A 448 -19.74 -6.59 11.62
N THR A 449 -18.71 -6.44 10.80
CA THR A 449 -17.88 -5.23 10.82
C THR A 449 -18.43 -4.17 9.85
N ASN A 450 -18.45 -2.92 10.29
CA ASN A 450 -18.87 -1.76 9.52
C ASN A 450 -17.73 -0.73 9.46
N ILE A 451 -18.03 0.55 9.66
CA ILE A 451 -17.06 1.65 9.63
C ILE A 451 -16.04 1.47 10.76
N LEU A 452 -14.76 1.67 10.43
CA LEU A 452 -13.62 1.57 11.36
C LEU A 452 -13.43 0.20 12.04
N GLY A 453 -14.03 -0.87 11.49
CA GLY A 453 -13.83 -2.21 12.00
C GLY A 453 -14.76 -2.61 13.13
N MET A 454 -15.67 -1.73 13.54
CA MET A 454 -16.59 -1.97 14.65
C MET A 454 -17.98 -2.37 14.16
N ASP A 455 -18.79 -2.91 15.07
CA ASP A 455 -20.22 -3.11 14.83
C ASP A 455 -20.95 -1.78 14.58
N GLN A 456 -22.19 -1.83 14.09
CA GLN A 456 -22.98 -0.64 13.77
C GLN A 456 -23.18 0.32 14.96
N LYS A 457 -23.13 -0.21 16.18
CA LYS A 457 -23.28 0.54 17.44
C LYS A 457 -21.96 1.09 17.98
N PHE A 458 -20.82 0.80 17.34
CA PHE A 458 -19.48 1.14 17.82
C PHE A 458 -19.19 0.67 19.26
N THR A 459 -19.77 -0.48 19.63
CA THR A 459 -19.65 -1.10 20.95
C THR A 459 -18.74 -2.31 20.96
N ASN A 460 -18.74 -3.11 19.89
CA ASN A 460 -18.00 -4.37 19.81
C ASN A 460 -16.95 -4.31 18.68
N PRO A 461 -15.78 -4.97 18.82
CA PRO A 461 -15.26 -5.61 20.04
C PRO A 461 -14.77 -4.60 21.10
N GLY A 462 -14.90 -3.30 20.81
CA GLY A 462 -14.55 -2.19 21.71
C GLY A 462 -13.31 -1.42 21.24
N TRP A 463 -13.30 -0.11 21.53
CA TRP A 463 -12.23 0.80 21.08
C TRP A 463 -10.83 0.39 21.53
N SER A 464 -10.68 -0.18 22.72
CA SER A 464 -9.40 -0.69 23.21
C SER A 464 -8.86 -1.81 22.33
N PHE A 465 -9.72 -2.78 21.98
CA PHE A 465 -9.36 -3.90 21.12
C PHE A 465 -9.09 -3.45 19.69
N VAL A 466 -9.86 -2.50 19.17
CA VAL A 466 -9.62 -1.91 17.83
C VAL A 466 -8.31 -1.10 17.82
N ALA A 467 -7.97 -0.44 18.93
CA ALA A 467 -6.76 0.37 19.08
C ALA A 467 -5.49 -0.43 19.44
N GLY A 468 -5.51 -1.76 19.40
CA GLY A 468 -4.31 -2.57 19.65
C GLY A 468 -4.06 -2.93 21.12
N ILE A 469 -4.93 -2.51 22.05
CA ILE A 469 -4.76 -2.84 23.48
C ILE A 469 -5.12 -4.31 23.69
N GLN A 470 -4.19 -5.08 24.26
CA GLN A 470 -4.40 -6.52 24.48
C GLN A 470 -5.44 -6.77 25.58
N PRO A 471 -6.47 -7.58 25.33
CA PRO A 471 -7.43 -7.96 26.36
C PRO A 471 -6.79 -8.93 27.36
N LYS A 472 -7.34 -8.96 28.58
CA LYS A 472 -7.04 -10.01 29.55
C LYS A 472 -7.90 -11.23 29.21
N LEU A 473 -7.26 -12.33 28.80
CA LEU A 473 -7.98 -13.55 28.40
C LEU A 473 -8.57 -14.32 29.59
N SER A 474 -7.94 -14.23 30.77
CA SER A 474 -8.38 -14.94 31.99
C SER A 474 -9.63 -14.33 32.66
N GLY A 475 -10.58 -13.77 31.90
CA GLY A 475 -11.82 -13.22 32.45
C GLY A 475 -12.61 -12.29 31.53
N ASP A 476 -12.88 -11.09 32.05
CA ASP A 476 -13.93 -10.13 31.69
C ASP A 476 -14.14 -9.84 30.20
N PHE A 477 -13.12 -9.88 29.34
CA PHE A 477 -13.29 -9.56 27.91
C PHE A 477 -14.11 -10.62 27.17
N LEU A 478 -13.71 -11.89 27.26
CA LEU A 478 -14.41 -12.98 26.58
C LEU A 478 -15.79 -13.21 27.23
N ASN A 479 -15.87 -13.14 28.56
CA ASN A 479 -17.13 -13.25 29.28
C ASN A 479 -18.09 -12.13 28.90
N LYS A 480 -17.66 -10.86 28.84
CA LYS A 480 -18.52 -9.74 28.40
C LYS A 480 -19.01 -9.89 26.97
N LEU A 481 -18.19 -10.46 26.08
CA LEU A 481 -18.62 -10.72 24.71
C LEU A 481 -19.62 -11.88 24.65
N ALA A 482 -19.41 -12.94 25.45
CA ALA A 482 -20.34 -14.06 25.58
C ALA A 482 -21.68 -13.64 26.22
N ASP A 483 -21.64 -12.85 27.30
CA ASP A 483 -22.82 -12.31 28.00
C ASP A 483 -23.69 -11.43 27.09
N ARG A 484 -23.07 -10.82 26.07
CA ARG A 484 -23.75 -10.02 25.04
C ARG A 484 -24.20 -10.85 23.83
N GLY A 485 -23.90 -12.14 23.77
CA GLY A 485 -24.19 -13.00 22.62
C GLY A 485 -23.35 -12.69 21.37
N VAL A 486 -22.16 -12.09 21.55
CA VAL A 486 -21.29 -11.63 20.46
C VAL A 486 -20.22 -12.68 20.09
N ILE A 487 -20.10 -13.74 20.88
CA ILE A 487 -19.22 -14.89 20.62
C ILE A 487 -20.06 -16.15 20.44
N SER A 488 -19.69 -16.97 19.46
CA SER A 488 -20.24 -18.29 19.17
C SER A 488 -20.04 -19.25 20.35
N ASP A 489 -21.13 -19.93 20.71
CA ASP A 489 -21.18 -21.05 21.67
C ASP A 489 -21.14 -22.42 20.97
N ASN A 490 -20.91 -22.45 19.66
CA ASN A 490 -21.00 -23.66 18.86
C ASN A 490 -19.85 -24.64 19.19
N TYR A 491 -20.21 -25.84 19.62
CA TYR A 491 -19.28 -26.92 19.96
C TYR A 491 -18.40 -27.37 18.77
N CYS A 492 -18.78 -27.06 17.53
CA CYS A 492 -17.96 -27.32 16.34
C CYS A 492 -16.82 -26.30 16.13
N GLN A 493 -16.74 -25.24 16.95
CA GLN A 493 -15.62 -24.29 16.88
C GLN A 493 -14.32 -24.97 17.35
N ASN A 494 -13.41 -25.23 16.41
CA ASN A 494 -12.13 -25.87 16.67
C ASN A 494 -10.95 -24.89 16.74
N LYS A 495 -11.20 -23.59 16.55
CA LYS A 495 -10.16 -22.56 16.66
C LYS A 495 -10.08 -22.05 18.09
N GLU A 496 -8.87 -22.01 18.62
CA GLU A 496 -8.59 -21.50 19.96
C GLU A 496 -8.34 -19.99 19.96
N VAL A 497 -8.63 -19.34 21.09
CA VAL A 497 -8.18 -17.97 21.35
C VAL A 497 -6.67 -18.01 21.62
N LEU A 498 -5.89 -17.29 20.82
CA LEU A 498 -4.43 -17.28 20.94
C LEU A 498 -3.93 -15.89 21.27
N GLN A 499 -3.11 -15.78 22.31
CA GLN A 499 -2.38 -14.55 22.64
C GLN A 499 -0.88 -14.84 22.73
N ARG A 500 -0.07 -13.99 22.09
CA ARG A 500 1.39 -14.12 22.03
C ARG A 500 2.03 -12.79 22.43
N GLU A 501 3.13 -12.86 23.16
CA GLU A 501 3.95 -11.71 23.54
C GLU A 501 5.42 -12.02 23.29
N VAL A 502 6.10 -11.13 22.56
CA VAL A 502 7.54 -11.19 22.29
C VAL A 502 8.16 -9.88 22.74
N LYS A 503 9.21 -9.97 23.56
CA LYS A 503 10.01 -8.83 24.00
C LYS A 503 11.43 -9.00 23.48
N THR A 504 11.95 -7.96 22.87
CA THR A 504 13.33 -7.89 22.42
C THR A 504 13.97 -6.65 23.02
N PHE A 505 15.12 -6.85 23.65
CA PHE A 505 15.97 -5.78 24.12
C PHE A 505 17.32 -5.91 23.42
N GLY A 506 17.82 -4.81 22.86
CA GLY A 506 19.14 -4.73 22.30
C GLY A 506 19.86 -3.48 22.81
N SER A 507 21.17 -3.59 22.94
CA SER A 507 22.02 -2.49 23.38
C SER A 507 23.34 -2.53 22.64
N LYS A 508 23.58 -1.56 21.77
CA LYS A 508 24.86 -1.41 21.08
C LYS A 508 25.69 -0.31 21.74
N MET A 509 26.97 -0.58 21.98
CA MET A 509 27.91 0.39 22.53
C MET A 509 29.07 0.60 21.57
N LYS A 510 29.36 1.87 21.23
CA LYS A 510 30.54 2.26 20.47
C LYS A 510 31.61 2.76 21.43
N LEU A 511 32.72 2.06 21.46
CA LEU A 511 33.91 2.40 22.24
C LEU A 511 35.04 2.81 21.28
N GLU A 512 35.73 3.90 21.58
CA GLU A 512 36.86 4.40 20.78
C GLU A 512 38.05 4.74 21.70
N PRO A 513 38.85 3.73 22.11
CA PRO A 513 39.98 3.94 23.02
C PRO A 513 41.07 4.82 22.37
N PHE A 514 41.32 4.62 21.07
CA PHE A 514 42.32 5.34 20.28
C PHE A 514 41.70 5.81 18.95
N ARG A 515 42.23 6.86 18.31
CA ARG A 515 41.71 7.39 17.03
C ARG A 515 41.61 6.36 15.90
N ILE A 516 42.41 5.29 15.98
CA ILE A 516 42.53 4.26 14.96
C ILE A 516 41.72 3.00 15.28
N LEU A 517 41.18 2.86 16.49
CA LEU A 517 40.49 1.65 16.95
C LEU A 517 39.07 1.97 17.38
N ILE A 518 38.10 1.35 16.71
CA ILE A 518 36.68 1.42 17.03
C ILE A 518 36.23 0.01 17.42
N LEU A 519 35.67 -0.13 18.62
CA LEU A 519 35.04 -1.35 19.10
C LEU A 519 33.52 -1.14 19.14
N ILE A 520 32.76 -2.10 18.62
CA ILE A 520 31.30 -2.11 18.67
C ILE A 520 30.88 -3.34 19.45
N LEU A 521 30.25 -3.13 20.61
CA LEU A 521 29.59 -4.17 21.38
C LEU A 521 28.11 -4.22 20.97
N VAL A 522 27.55 -5.41 20.80
CA VAL A 522 26.17 -5.64 20.34
C VAL A 522 25.39 -6.43 21.36
#